data_AF-A0A7C3UNA0-F1
#
_entry.id   AF-A0A7C3UNA0-F1
#
_cell.length_a   1.000
_cell.length_b   1.000
_cell.length_c   1.000
_cell.angle_alpha   90.00
_cell.angle_beta   90.00
_cell.angle_gamma   90.00
#
_symmetry.space_group_name_H-M   'P 1'
#
loop_
_entity.id
_entity.type
_entity.pdbx_description
1 polymer ?
#
loop_
_entity_poly.entity_id
_entity_poly.type
_entity_poly.pdbx_seq_one_letter_code
_entity_poly.pdbx_strand_id
1 'polypeptide(L)'
;MLLDQFDLYEYLHSATGNPTDGNNFFIPYLIHLQNPWDIVSTGRQLLHKCYNADPLAYNNIYKGWIYFYLGLASFLLQDYEIAFFYIDNAVENDLYKFDPVINPSHAMRFIQLDSNLQESIDGNLSEAFGFYKDVKARITNMIKVYNSRSKSDKINLTILRKKFLQPAMSTAHQNWRTLVTTLISFQLEWDYRNELFTICPKPATSEPYYLHLFKGCLLFESLLKNNPNYPPKNMKSTLEDELRRLQTKLGIHDKSKLNIGGQNLKQVIDKIDQEIDNSLPTSMQYTGWLRNTLGHNLGWRVSINKFQYQRLFEMIASSCIHVIVCLY
;
A
#
# COMPACT_ATOMS: atom_id res chain seq x y z
N MET A 1 -4.36 9.47 31.24
CA MET A 1 -4.80 10.75 31.83
C MET A 1 -5.71 11.42 30.82
N LEU A 2 -7.02 11.43 31.04
CA LEU A 2 -7.95 12.11 30.13
C LEU A 2 -8.07 13.55 30.62
N LEU A 3 -7.38 14.48 29.96
CA LEU A 3 -7.58 15.90 30.17
C LEU A 3 -9.05 16.25 29.89
N ASP A 4 -9.59 17.20 30.65
CA ASP A 4 -10.88 17.77 30.33
C ASP A 4 -10.79 18.60 29.03
N GLN A 5 -11.94 18.98 28.47
CA GLN A 5 -11.99 19.67 27.17
C GLN A 5 -11.45 21.10 27.26
N PHE A 6 -11.53 21.74 28.42
CA PHE A 6 -11.08 23.12 28.65
C PHE A 6 -9.55 23.18 28.78
N ASP A 7 -8.97 22.27 29.55
CA ASP A 7 -7.52 22.10 29.67
C ASP A 7 -6.89 21.82 28.30
N LEU A 8 -7.51 20.94 27.50
CA LEU A 8 -6.99 20.59 26.18
C LEU A 8 -6.98 21.78 25.21
N TYR A 9 -7.97 22.67 25.28
CA TYR A 9 -8.02 23.90 24.49
C TYR A 9 -6.81 24.80 24.82
N GLU A 10 -6.58 25.09 26.10
CA GLU A 10 -5.48 25.93 26.55
C GLU A 10 -4.10 25.35 26.16
N TYR A 11 -3.92 24.03 26.33
CA TYR A 11 -2.68 23.36 25.93
C TYR A 11 -2.45 23.42 24.41
N LEU A 12 -3.49 23.21 23.60
CA LEU A 12 -3.39 23.30 22.14
C LEU A 12 -3.08 24.72 21.70
N HIS A 13 -3.80 25.70 22.25
CA HIS A 13 -3.62 27.10 21.91
C HIS A 13 -2.19 27.55 22.26
N SER A 14 -1.73 27.24 23.48
CA SER A 14 -0.34 27.51 23.90
C SER A 14 0.68 26.84 22.99
N ALA A 15 0.46 25.59 22.58
CA ALA A 15 1.39 24.87 21.71
C ALA A 15 1.50 25.49 20.32
N THR A 16 0.49 26.21 19.82
CA THR A 16 0.60 26.95 18.55
C THR A 16 1.48 28.19 18.65
N GLY A 17 1.61 28.79 19.83
CA GLY A 17 2.45 29.95 20.08
C GLY A 17 3.94 29.62 20.17
N ASN A 18 4.31 28.34 20.38
CA ASN A 18 5.69 27.88 20.52
C ASN A 18 5.97 26.69 19.58
N PRO A 19 6.83 26.86 18.55
CA PRO A 19 7.14 25.79 17.60
C PRO A 19 7.65 24.50 18.23
N THR A 20 8.40 24.56 19.33
CA THR A 20 8.91 23.36 20.02
C THR A 20 7.76 22.59 20.66
N ASP A 21 6.83 23.28 21.31
CA ASP A 21 5.68 22.67 21.97
C ASP A 21 4.71 22.11 20.92
N GLY A 22 4.43 22.86 19.86
CA GLY A 22 3.62 22.39 18.73
C GLY A 22 4.22 21.17 18.01
N ASN A 23 5.55 21.05 17.99
CA ASN A 23 6.24 19.89 17.41
C ASN A 23 6.19 18.65 18.30
N ASN A 24 6.17 18.85 19.61
CA ASN A 24 6.26 17.78 20.60
C ASN A 24 4.92 17.48 21.30
N PHE A 25 3.85 18.19 20.94
CA PHE A 25 2.55 18.15 21.63
C PHE A 25 2.05 16.73 21.91
N PHE A 26 2.14 15.83 20.92
CA PHE A 26 1.63 14.46 21.08
C PHE A 26 2.59 13.49 21.78
N ILE A 27 3.88 13.82 21.90
CA ILE A 27 4.91 12.90 22.42
C ILE A 27 4.60 12.42 23.85
N PRO A 28 4.24 13.29 24.82
CA PRO A 28 3.93 12.84 26.18
C PRO A 28 2.79 11.83 26.25
N TYR A 29 1.81 11.93 25.35
CA TYR A 29 0.66 11.01 25.31
C TYR A 29 1.02 9.64 24.73
N LEU A 30 2.06 9.56 23.90
CA LEU A 30 2.52 8.32 23.27
C LEU A 30 3.27 7.41 24.25
N ILE A 31 4.03 8.00 25.19
CA ILE A 31 4.88 7.26 26.15
C ILE A 31 4.06 6.32 27.06
N HIS A 32 2.77 6.64 27.26
CA HIS A 32 1.89 5.90 28.16
C HIS A 32 1.11 4.77 27.49
N LEU A 33 1.22 4.58 26.18
CA LEU A 33 0.45 3.60 25.43
C LEU A 33 1.30 2.35 25.18
N GLN A 34 0.90 1.20 25.75
CA GLN A 34 1.69 -0.05 25.67
C GLN A 34 1.07 -1.10 24.76
N ASN A 35 -0.26 -1.13 24.62
CA ASN A 35 -0.97 -2.09 23.76
C ASN A 35 -1.39 -1.42 22.43
N PRO A 36 -1.18 -2.06 21.26
CA PRO A 36 -1.63 -1.54 19.96
C PRO A 36 -3.11 -1.11 19.91
N TRP A 37 -4.02 -1.85 20.55
CA TRP A 37 -5.43 -1.48 20.62
C TRP A 37 -5.66 -0.18 21.37
N ASP A 38 -4.98 0.01 22.50
CA ASP A 38 -5.08 1.23 23.29
C ASP A 38 -4.47 2.42 22.55
N ILE A 39 -3.37 2.20 21.81
CA ILE A 39 -2.76 3.21 20.95
C ILE A 39 -3.78 3.70 19.91
N VAL A 40 -4.39 2.77 19.17
CA VAL A 40 -5.37 3.12 18.13
C VAL A 40 -6.59 3.79 18.74
N SER A 41 -7.19 3.22 19.78
CA SER A 41 -8.41 3.75 20.40
C SER A 41 -8.17 5.11 21.04
N THR A 42 -7.18 5.22 21.94
CA THR A 42 -6.92 6.44 22.70
C THR A 42 -6.35 7.54 21.81
N GLY A 43 -5.43 7.20 20.90
CA GLY A 43 -4.85 8.16 19.97
C GLY A 43 -5.89 8.78 19.03
N ARG A 44 -6.84 7.97 18.51
CA ARG A 44 -7.96 8.49 17.71
C ARG A 44 -8.88 9.40 18.52
N GLN A 45 -9.22 9.01 19.75
CA GLN A 45 -10.02 9.85 20.63
C GLN A 45 -9.32 11.17 20.94
N LEU A 46 -8.01 11.14 21.19
CA LEU A 46 -7.21 12.35 21.43
C LEU A 46 -7.24 13.29 20.22
N LEU A 47 -6.97 12.78 19.01
CA LEU A 47 -7.03 13.59 17.78
C LEU A 47 -8.41 14.24 17.59
N HIS A 48 -9.49 13.47 17.80
CA HIS A 48 -10.86 13.97 17.70
C HIS A 48 -11.16 15.03 18.75
N LYS A 49 -10.74 14.82 20.01
CA LYS A 49 -10.88 15.82 21.07
C LYS A 49 -10.11 17.10 20.76
N CYS A 50 -8.89 16.99 20.24
CA CYS A 50 -8.10 18.16 19.87
C CYS A 50 -8.76 18.96 18.75
N TYR A 51 -9.25 18.29 17.71
CA TYR A 51 -9.98 18.93 16.62
C TYR A 51 -11.23 19.65 17.13
N ASN A 52 -12.01 19.02 18.01
CA ASN A 52 -13.23 19.62 18.55
C ASN A 52 -12.97 20.75 19.57
N ALA A 53 -11.82 20.73 20.24
CA ALA A 53 -11.43 21.80 21.16
C ALA A 53 -11.06 23.07 20.39
N ASP A 54 -10.16 22.97 19.40
CA ASP A 54 -9.78 24.09 18.53
C ASP A 54 -9.31 23.57 17.15
N PRO A 55 -10.17 23.63 16.11
CA PRO A 55 -9.81 23.17 14.76
C PRO A 55 -8.65 23.96 14.13
N LEU A 56 -8.54 25.25 14.43
CA LEU A 56 -7.50 26.11 13.86
C LEU A 56 -6.15 25.76 14.48
N ALA A 57 -6.10 25.67 15.82
CA ALA A 57 -4.89 25.26 16.52
C ALA A 57 -4.47 23.84 16.15
N TYR A 58 -5.44 22.92 16.10
CA TYR A 58 -5.21 21.55 15.67
C TYR A 58 -4.53 21.49 14.30
N ASN A 59 -5.02 22.24 13.32
CA ASN A 59 -4.43 22.25 11.98
C ASN A 59 -2.98 22.75 11.96
N ASN A 60 -2.61 23.65 12.88
CA ASN A 60 -1.29 24.28 12.93
C ASN A 60 -0.23 23.51 13.74
N ILE A 61 -0.61 22.57 14.60
CA ILE A 61 0.36 21.72 15.32
C ILE A 61 0.83 20.54 14.47
N TYR A 62 2.01 19.99 14.79
CA TYR A 62 2.56 18.85 14.05
C TYR A 62 1.94 17.53 14.52
N LYS A 63 1.49 16.70 13.57
CA LYS A 63 0.81 15.43 13.85
C LYS A 63 1.58 14.20 13.37
N GLY A 64 2.78 14.39 12.79
CA GLY A 64 3.57 13.30 12.21
C GLY A 64 3.83 12.15 13.19
N TRP A 65 4.20 12.47 14.44
CA TRP A 65 4.43 11.48 15.49
C TRP A 65 3.22 10.61 15.80
N ILE A 66 2.08 11.23 16.14
CA ILE A 66 0.87 10.50 16.52
C ILE A 66 0.33 9.67 15.35
N TYR A 67 0.37 10.21 14.13
CA TYR A 67 0.00 9.44 12.95
C TYR A 67 0.93 8.26 12.71
N PHE A 68 2.24 8.43 12.83
CA PHE A 68 3.17 7.31 12.65
C PHE A 68 2.92 6.19 13.67
N TYR A 69 2.72 6.53 14.95
CA TYR A 69 2.44 5.56 16.01
C TYR A 69 1.09 4.86 15.84
N LEU A 70 0.03 5.59 15.45
CA LEU A 70 -1.26 5.00 15.08
C LEU A 70 -1.13 4.03 13.91
N GLY A 71 -0.28 4.38 12.93
CA GLY A 71 0.06 3.54 11.80
C GLY A 71 0.72 2.23 12.22
N LEU A 72 1.77 2.31 13.05
CA LEU A 72 2.47 1.12 13.58
C LEU A 72 1.54 0.25 14.43
N ALA A 73 0.71 0.85 15.28
CA ALA A 73 -0.24 0.09 16.09
C ALA A 73 -1.30 -0.62 15.23
N SER A 74 -1.85 0.05 14.22
CA SER A 74 -2.80 -0.56 13.27
C SER A 74 -2.14 -1.68 12.47
N PHE A 75 -0.85 -1.52 12.14
CA PHE A 75 -0.05 -2.56 11.48
C PHE A 75 0.06 -3.81 12.36
N LEU A 76 0.36 -3.66 13.65
CA LEU A 76 0.44 -4.76 14.61
C LEU A 76 -0.91 -5.48 14.76
N LEU A 77 -2.02 -4.78 14.56
CA LEU A 77 -3.37 -5.35 14.52
C LEU A 77 -3.74 -5.97 13.16
N GLN A 78 -2.80 -6.02 12.21
CA GLN A 78 -2.99 -6.50 10.83
C GLN A 78 -4.04 -5.71 10.02
N ASP A 79 -4.39 -4.50 10.46
CA ASP A 79 -5.22 -3.56 9.69
C ASP A 79 -4.30 -2.71 8.80
N TYR A 80 -3.80 -3.33 7.74
CA TYR A 80 -2.81 -2.71 6.87
C TYR A 80 -3.36 -1.48 6.13
N GLU A 81 -4.67 -1.43 5.84
CA GLU A 81 -5.27 -0.29 5.16
C GLU A 81 -5.26 0.95 6.05
N ILE A 82 -5.70 0.81 7.30
CA ILE A 82 -5.65 1.89 8.28
C ILE A 82 -4.21 2.21 8.68
N ALA A 83 -3.33 1.21 8.76
CA ALA A 83 -1.91 1.42 9.02
C ALA A 83 -1.29 2.37 7.99
N PHE A 84 -1.45 2.09 6.70
CA PHE A 84 -0.87 2.95 5.65
C PHE A 84 -1.61 4.27 5.47
N PHE A 85 -2.91 4.34 5.80
CA PHE A 85 -3.60 5.63 5.91
C PHE A 85 -2.88 6.55 6.91
N TYR A 86 -2.60 6.06 8.12
CA TYR A 86 -1.93 6.87 9.13
C TYR A 86 -0.45 7.14 8.80
N ILE A 87 0.29 6.15 8.29
CA ILE A 87 1.69 6.36 7.89
C ILE A 87 1.81 7.40 6.76
N ASP A 88 0.91 7.39 5.78
CA ASP A 88 0.92 8.41 4.72
C ASP A 88 0.56 9.80 5.25
N ASN A 89 -0.39 9.91 6.19
CA ASN A 89 -0.69 11.17 6.86
C ASN A 89 0.51 11.68 7.69
N ALA A 90 1.30 10.77 8.27
CA ALA A 90 2.56 11.13 8.92
C ALA A 90 3.55 11.70 7.89
N VAL A 91 3.75 11.00 6.77
CA VAL A 91 4.60 11.52 5.68
C VAL A 91 4.16 12.90 5.22
N GLU A 92 2.87 13.15 5.02
CA GLU A 92 2.36 14.46 4.62
C GLU A 92 2.72 15.57 5.62
N ASN A 93 2.63 15.29 6.93
CA ASN A 93 3.04 16.24 7.97
C ASN A 93 4.57 16.44 8.01
N ASP A 94 5.31 15.41 7.62
CA ASP A 94 6.77 15.39 7.67
C ASP A 94 7.40 16.13 6.49
N LEU A 95 6.71 16.27 5.36
CA LEU A 95 7.24 16.90 4.13
C LEU A 95 7.65 18.36 4.30
N TYR A 96 7.09 19.07 5.27
CA TYR A 96 7.48 20.45 5.57
C TYR A 96 8.77 20.56 6.38
N LYS A 97 9.25 19.45 6.95
CA LYS A 97 10.37 19.42 7.91
C LYS A 97 11.53 18.55 7.47
N PHE A 98 11.26 17.50 6.71
CA PHE A 98 12.22 16.47 6.36
C PHE A 98 12.37 16.38 4.85
N ASP A 99 13.62 16.30 4.39
CA ASP A 99 13.92 16.01 2.99
C ASP A 99 13.80 14.50 2.77
N PRO A 100 12.94 14.01 1.84
CA PRO A 100 12.73 12.58 1.64
C PRO A 100 13.95 11.76 1.22
N VAL A 101 15.03 12.40 0.78
CA VAL A 101 16.24 11.73 0.27
C VAL A 101 17.42 11.93 1.22
N ILE A 102 17.67 13.17 1.64
CA ILE A 102 18.83 13.57 2.45
C ILE A 102 18.61 13.21 3.92
N ASN A 103 17.41 13.50 4.45
CA ASN A 103 17.09 13.30 5.85
C ASN A 103 15.62 12.85 6.03
N PRO A 104 15.25 11.65 5.55
CA PRO A 104 13.88 11.20 5.62
C PRO A 104 13.48 10.91 7.07
N SER A 105 12.23 11.25 7.41
CA SER A 105 11.60 10.89 8.67
C SER A 105 11.40 9.37 8.80
N HIS A 106 11.00 8.89 9.98
CA HIS A 106 10.68 7.48 10.19
C HIS A 106 9.54 7.00 9.28
N ALA A 107 8.47 7.79 9.11
CA ALA A 107 7.36 7.45 8.23
C ALA A 107 7.82 7.34 6.77
N MET A 108 8.64 8.28 6.31
CA MET A 108 9.22 8.25 4.96
C MET A 108 10.11 7.03 4.75
N ARG A 109 10.99 6.73 5.71
CA ARG A 109 11.87 5.55 5.67
C ARG A 109 11.08 4.25 5.66
N PHE A 110 9.96 4.18 6.39
CA PHE A 110 9.06 3.03 6.40
C PHE A 110 8.47 2.79 5.00
N ILE A 111 7.88 3.81 4.37
CA ILE A 111 7.30 3.69 3.02
C ILE A 111 8.39 3.39 1.96
N GLN A 112 9.56 4.00 2.09
CA GLN A 112 10.69 3.79 1.16
C GLN A 112 11.39 2.44 1.34
N LEU A 113 11.03 1.67 2.37
CA LEU A 113 11.70 0.42 2.74
C LEU A 113 13.20 0.62 2.92
N ASP A 114 13.59 1.72 3.58
CA ASP A 114 14.98 2.06 3.91
C ASP A 114 15.55 1.21 5.06
N SER A 115 16.73 0.62 4.86
CA SER A 115 17.39 -0.24 5.85
C SER A 115 17.76 0.50 7.14
N ASN A 116 17.99 1.82 7.08
CA ASN A 116 18.48 2.63 8.21
C ASN A 116 17.39 2.96 9.25
N LEU A 117 16.17 2.49 9.04
CA LEU A 117 15.06 2.74 9.95
C LEU A 117 15.26 2.10 11.35
N GLN A 118 16.09 1.07 11.47
CA GLN A 118 16.30 0.31 12.73
C GLN A 118 17.11 1.03 13.81
N GLU A 119 17.87 2.08 13.48
CA GLU A 119 18.87 2.66 14.42
C GLU A 119 18.35 3.84 15.26
N SER A 120 17.08 4.23 15.14
CA SER A 120 16.65 5.56 15.63
C SER A 120 15.32 5.63 16.37
N ILE A 121 14.73 4.50 16.79
CA ILE A 121 13.52 4.50 17.64
C ILE A 121 13.79 3.74 18.94
N ASP A 122 13.92 4.48 20.03
CA ASP A 122 13.94 3.95 21.39
C ASP A 122 12.49 3.77 21.89
N GLY A 123 12.11 2.56 22.35
CA GLY A 123 10.83 2.36 23.07
C GLY A 123 10.03 1.07 22.75
N ASN A 124 8.82 1.01 23.30
CA ASN A 124 7.91 -0.15 23.35
C ASN A 124 7.33 -0.64 21.99
N LEU A 125 7.72 -0.05 20.86
CA LEU A 125 7.30 -0.46 19.51
C LEU A 125 8.42 -1.16 18.72
N SER A 126 9.46 -1.65 19.40
CA SER A 126 10.53 -2.46 18.80
C SER A 126 9.97 -3.68 18.03
N GLU A 127 8.85 -4.25 18.47
CA GLU A 127 8.14 -5.33 17.76
C GLU A 127 7.62 -4.90 16.38
N ALA A 128 7.13 -3.66 16.24
CA ALA A 128 6.68 -3.11 14.94
C ALA A 128 7.83 -3.06 13.91
N PHE A 129 9.09 -3.04 14.35
CA PHE A 129 10.26 -3.14 13.47
C PHE A 129 10.60 -4.56 13.03
N GLY A 130 10.22 -5.58 13.82
CA GLY A 130 10.22 -6.97 13.36
C GLY A 130 9.37 -7.08 12.09
N PHE A 131 8.18 -6.51 12.13
CA PHE A 131 7.27 -6.50 10.98
C PHE A 131 7.77 -5.66 9.80
N TYR A 132 8.49 -4.56 10.03
CA TYR A 132 9.14 -3.82 8.95
C TYR A 132 10.10 -4.71 8.13
N LYS A 133 10.83 -5.63 8.79
CA LYS A 133 11.66 -6.63 8.08
C LYS A 133 10.78 -7.53 7.20
N ASP A 134 9.60 -7.91 7.68
CA ASP A 134 8.65 -8.73 6.92
C ASP A 134 8.12 -8.00 5.68
N VAL A 135 7.80 -6.70 5.80
CA VAL A 135 7.43 -5.85 4.65
C VAL A 135 8.53 -5.91 3.59
N LYS A 136 9.77 -5.64 4.00
CA LYS A 136 10.92 -5.63 3.09
C LYS A 136 11.17 -7.01 2.47
N ALA A 137 11.05 -8.08 3.25
CA ALA A 137 11.22 -9.45 2.78
C ALA A 137 10.15 -9.83 1.75
N ARG A 138 8.88 -9.48 2.02
CA ARG A 138 7.75 -9.71 1.12
C ARG A 138 7.90 -8.98 -0.20
N ILE A 139 8.23 -7.69 -0.17
CA ILE A 139 8.49 -6.91 -1.40
C ILE A 139 9.68 -7.47 -2.17
N THR A 140 10.74 -7.89 -1.47
CA THR A 140 11.89 -8.55 -2.10
C THR A 140 11.50 -9.87 -2.75
N ASN A 141 10.63 -10.66 -2.12
CA ASN A 141 10.12 -11.90 -2.70
C ASN A 141 9.27 -11.64 -3.95
N MET A 142 8.39 -10.63 -3.91
CA MET A 142 7.64 -10.19 -5.09
C MET A 142 8.59 -9.83 -6.25
N ILE A 143 9.68 -9.10 -5.98
CA ILE A 143 10.69 -8.79 -7.00
C ILE A 143 11.34 -10.06 -7.54
N LYS A 144 11.64 -11.07 -6.70
CA LYS A 144 12.19 -12.35 -7.15
C LYS A 144 11.22 -13.08 -8.09
N VAL A 145 9.93 -13.11 -7.76
CA VAL A 145 8.88 -13.71 -8.62
C VAL A 145 8.73 -12.95 -9.94
N TYR A 146 8.73 -11.61 -9.91
CA TYR A 146 8.76 -10.80 -11.14
C TYR A 146 9.98 -11.15 -11.99
N ASN A 147 11.15 -11.20 -11.37
CA ASN A 147 12.41 -11.51 -12.02
C ASN A 147 12.40 -12.91 -12.64
N SER A 148 11.76 -13.93 -12.04
CA SER A 148 11.68 -15.26 -12.66
C SER A 148 10.77 -15.29 -13.90
N ARG A 149 9.85 -14.34 -14.05
CA ARG A 149 8.92 -14.21 -15.18
C ARG A 149 9.43 -13.26 -16.27
N SER A 150 10.26 -12.29 -15.90
CA SER A 150 10.80 -11.28 -16.81
C SER A 150 11.98 -11.79 -17.62
N LYS A 151 11.94 -11.52 -18.93
CA LYS A 151 13.06 -11.72 -19.87
C LYS A 151 14.03 -10.53 -19.93
N SER A 152 13.68 -9.42 -19.28
CA SER A 152 14.49 -8.21 -19.21
C SER A 152 15.51 -8.27 -18.07
N ASP A 153 16.31 -7.21 -17.93
CA ASP A 153 17.24 -7.05 -16.82
C ASP A 153 16.54 -7.21 -15.47
N LYS A 154 17.21 -7.94 -14.58
CA LYS A 154 16.72 -8.20 -13.23
C LYS A 154 16.72 -6.91 -12.43
N ILE A 155 15.64 -6.66 -11.70
CA ILE A 155 15.57 -5.52 -10.78
C ILE A 155 15.84 -5.99 -9.34
N ASN A 156 16.09 -5.02 -8.47
CA ASN A 156 16.20 -5.24 -7.03
C ASN A 156 15.44 -4.13 -6.28
N LEU A 157 15.39 -4.23 -4.94
CA LEU A 157 14.70 -3.26 -4.10
C LEU A 157 15.26 -1.84 -4.26
N THR A 158 16.57 -1.69 -4.48
CA THR A 158 17.20 -0.37 -4.71
C THR A 158 16.67 0.30 -5.97
N ILE A 159 16.52 -0.47 -7.06
CA ILE A 159 15.94 0.02 -8.32
C ILE A 159 14.48 0.41 -8.12
N LEU A 160 13.68 -0.45 -7.48
CA LEU A 160 12.28 -0.14 -7.18
C LEU A 160 12.13 1.11 -6.31
N ARG A 161 12.99 1.26 -5.30
CA ARG A 161 13.00 2.43 -4.42
C ARG A 161 13.27 3.71 -5.22
N LYS A 162 14.35 3.72 -6.01
CA LYS A 162 14.76 4.90 -6.79
C LYS A 162 13.73 5.30 -7.85
N LYS A 163 13.11 4.32 -8.53
CA LYS A 163 12.13 4.57 -9.60
C LYS A 163 10.76 4.96 -9.10
N PHE A 164 10.33 4.46 -7.94
CA PHE A 164 8.93 4.52 -7.54
C PHE A 164 8.71 4.99 -6.11
N LEU A 165 9.32 4.31 -5.12
CA LEU A 165 9.04 4.61 -3.71
C LEU A 165 9.54 5.99 -3.27
N GLN A 166 10.77 6.36 -3.67
CA GLN A 166 11.36 7.66 -3.36
C GLN A 166 10.64 8.82 -4.05
N PRO A 167 10.43 8.77 -5.39
CA PRO A 167 9.68 9.83 -6.08
C PRO A 167 8.28 10.07 -5.51
N ALA A 168 7.60 9.02 -5.04
CA ALA A 168 6.29 9.17 -4.41
C ALA A 168 6.32 10.06 -3.16
N MET A 169 7.45 10.16 -2.46
CA MET A 169 7.57 11.03 -1.28
C MET A 169 7.70 12.51 -1.66
N SER A 170 7.69 12.88 -2.94
CA SER A 170 7.66 14.29 -3.35
C SER A 170 6.25 14.88 -3.26
N THR A 171 6.15 16.17 -2.92
CA THR A 171 4.89 16.93 -3.00
C THR A 171 4.32 16.97 -4.43
N ALA A 172 5.17 16.83 -5.46
CA ALA A 172 4.75 16.77 -6.86
C ALA A 172 4.06 15.45 -7.26
N HIS A 173 4.18 14.40 -6.43
CA HIS A 173 3.72 13.05 -6.75
C HIS A 173 2.84 12.45 -5.65
N GLN A 174 2.02 13.28 -5.00
CA GLN A 174 1.12 12.85 -3.91
C GLN A 174 0.25 11.64 -4.31
N ASN A 175 -0.29 11.63 -5.53
CA ASN A 175 -1.07 10.50 -6.04
C ASN A 175 -0.27 9.18 -6.10
N TRP A 176 1.06 9.23 -6.23
CA TRP A 176 1.89 8.03 -6.22
C TRP A 176 2.04 7.44 -4.83
N ARG A 177 1.90 8.22 -3.74
CA ARG A 177 1.90 7.66 -2.39
C ARG A 177 0.73 6.72 -2.17
N THR A 178 -0.44 7.03 -2.71
CA THR A 178 -1.58 6.11 -2.73
C THR A 178 -1.24 4.81 -3.46
N LEU A 179 -0.54 4.88 -4.60
CA LEU A 179 -0.13 3.68 -5.35
C LEU A 179 0.90 2.85 -4.58
N VAL A 180 1.88 3.51 -3.94
CA VAL A 180 2.90 2.86 -3.11
C VAL A 180 2.29 2.18 -1.90
N THR A 181 1.46 2.88 -1.13
CA THR A 181 0.78 2.34 0.05
C THR A 181 -0.17 1.20 -0.30
N THR A 182 -0.86 1.29 -1.45
CA THR A 182 -1.69 0.21 -1.97
C THR A 182 -0.84 -1.00 -2.37
N LEU A 183 0.31 -0.80 -3.03
CA LEU A 183 1.25 -1.87 -3.38
C LEU A 183 1.75 -2.60 -2.13
N ILE A 184 2.16 -1.85 -1.11
CA ILE A 184 2.71 -2.45 0.11
C ILE A 184 1.61 -3.19 0.89
N SER A 185 0.43 -2.59 1.10
CA SER A 185 -0.67 -3.25 1.80
C SER A 185 -1.18 -4.49 1.07
N PHE A 186 -1.33 -4.44 -0.26
CA PHE A 186 -1.65 -5.62 -1.08
C PHE A 186 -0.63 -6.75 -0.88
N GLN A 187 0.66 -6.42 -0.77
CA GLN A 187 1.67 -7.44 -0.55
C GLN A 187 1.64 -8.05 0.85
N LEU A 188 1.26 -7.28 1.87
CA LEU A 188 1.22 -7.74 3.26
C LEU A 188 0.00 -8.58 3.59
N GLU A 189 -1.17 -8.24 3.02
CA GLU A 189 -2.39 -9.02 3.22
C GLU A 189 -2.24 -10.47 2.74
N TRP A 190 -1.32 -10.74 1.82
CA TRP A 190 -1.02 -12.06 1.30
C TRP A 190 -0.93 -13.16 2.37
N ASP A 191 -0.14 -12.92 3.43
CA ASP A 191 0.15 -13.95 4.43
C ASP A 191 -1.11 -14.33 5.20
N TYR A 192 -1.84 -13.32 5.67
CA TYR A 192 -3.12 -13.51 6.34
C TYR A 192 -4.15 -14.23 5.43
N ARG A 193 -4.27 -13.86 4.15
CA ARG A 193 -5.17 -14.57 3.22
C ARG A 193 -4.77 -16.03 3.03
N ASN A 194 -3.47 -16.34 2.98
CA ASN A 194 -3.00 -17.72 2.87
C ASN A 194 -3.23 -18.53 4.15
N GLU A 195 -3.18 -17.88 5.31
CA GLU A 195 -3.53 -18.47 6.59
C GLU A 195 -5.02 -18.83 6.66
N LEU A 196 -5.91 -17.98 6.13
CA LEU A 196 -7.34 -18.27 6.07
C LEU A 196 -7.66 -19.57 5.30
N PHE A 197 -6.90 -19.90 4.26
CA PHE A 197 -7.04 -21.20 3.58
C PHE A 197 -6.63 -22.39 4.45
N THR A 198 -5.72 -22.18 5.41
CA THR A 198 -5.29 -23.20 6.37
C THR A 198 -6.33 -23.37 7.47
N ILE A 199 -6.83 -22.26 8.03
CA ILE A 199 -7.81 -22.25 9.13
C ILE A 199 -9.18 -22.72 8.64
N CYS A 200 -9.59 -22.27 7.45
CA CYS A 200 -10.88 -22.60 6.85
C CYS A 200 -10.68 -23.09 5.40
N PRO A 201 -10.38 -24.39 5.20
CA PRO A 201 -10.14 -24.95 3.85
C PRO A 201 -11.35 -24.89 2.91
N LYS A 202 -12.56 -24.75 3.46
CA LYS A 202 -13.83 -24.61 2.72
C LYS A 202 -14.58 -23.37 3.21
N PRO A 203 -14.10 -22.17 2.85
CA PRO A 203 -14.71 -20.94 3.34
C PRO A 203 -16.13 -20.79 2.78
N ALA A 204 -17.04 -20.28 3.62
CA ALA A 204 -18.41 -20.02 3.20
C ALA A 204 -18.53 -18.84 2.21
N THR A 205 -17.51 -17.96 2.18
CA THR A 205 -17.41 -16.81 1.27
C THR A 205 -16.01 -16.72 0.67
N SER A 206 -15.94 -16.32 -0.60
CA SER A 206 -14.67 -16.00 -1.29
C SER A 206 -14.31 -14.51 -1.20
N GLU A 207 -15.13 -13.69 -0.55
CA GLU A 207 -15.00 -12.24 -0.50
C GLU A 207 -13.60 -11.75 -0.08
N PRO A 208 -12.95 -12.25 0.98
CA PRO A 208 -11.63 -11.76 1.37
C PRO A 208 -10.57 -11.96 0.27
N TYR A 209 -10.70 -13.02 -0.53
CA TYR A 209 -9.79 -13.29 -1.64
C TYR A 209 -10.12 -12.43 -2.85
N TYR A 210 -11.41 -12.25 -3.15
CA TYR A 210 -11.86 -11.43 -4.26
C TYR A 210 -11.51 -9.96 -4.08
N LEU A 211 -11.79 -9.38 -2.91
CA LEU A 211 -11.45 -8.00 -2.62
C LEU A 211 -9.94 -7.78 -2.67
N HIS A 212 -9.16 -8.72 -2.15
CA HIS A 212 -7.71 -8.63 -2.18
C HIS A 212 -7.14 -8.70 -3.61
N LEU A 213 -7.59 -9.66 -4.42
CA LEU A 213 -7.18 -9.74 -5.83
C LEU A 213 -7.65 -8.51 -6.62
N PHE A 214 -8.88 -8.04 -6.38
CA PHE A 214 -9.42 -6.84 -7.01
C PHE A 214 -8.61 -5.59 -6.66
N LYS A 215 -8.18 -5.43 -5.39
CA LYS A 215 -7.27 -4.36 -4.96
C LYS A 215 -5.99 -4.34 -5.78
N GLY A 216 -5.36 -5.50 -5.99
CA GLY A 216 -4.17 -5.62 -6.83
C GLY A 216 -4.45 -5.31 -8.32
N CYS A 217 -5.58 -5.77 -8.85
CA CYS A 217 -6.03 -5.46 -10.21
C CYS A 217 -6.30 -3.95 -10.42
N LEU A 218 -6.92 -3.30 -9.44
CA LEU A 218 -7.17 -1.87 -9.46
C LEU A 218 -5.86 -1.09 -9.38
N LEU A 219 -4.95 -1.49 -8.50
CA LEU A 219 -3.59 -0.94 -8.44
C LEU A 219 -2.89 -1.03 -9.80
N PHE A 220 -2.96 -2.17 -10.47
CA PHE A 220 -2.40 -2.35 -11.81
C PHE A 220 -2.96 -1.35 -12.82
N GLU A 221 -4.29 -1.19 -12.88
CA GLU A 221 -4.93 -0.19 -13.74
C GLU A 221 -4.51 1.24 -13.37
N SER A 222 -4.46 1.55 -12.08
CA SER A 222 -4.06 2.86 -11.58
C SER A 222 -2.61 3.20 -11.92
N LEU A 223 -1.69 2.23 -11.85
CA LEU A 223 -0.29 2.38 -12.28
C LEU A 223 -0.19 2.68 -13.78
N LEU A 224 -0.95 1.97 -14.61
CA LEU A 224 -1.00 2.24 -16.05
C LEU A 224 -1.51 3.66 -16.34
N LYS A 225 -2.53 4.13 -15.61
CA LYS A 225 -3.14 5.45 -15.83
C LYS A 225 -2.37 6.62 -15.23
N ASN A 226 -1.58 6.38 -14.18
CA ASN A 226 -0.82 7.43 -13.48
C ASN A 226 0.68 7.41 -13.81
N ASN A 227 1.08 6.65 -14.83
CA ASN A 227 2.49 6.59 -15.22
C ASN A 227 2.99 7.95 -15.73
N PRO A 228 4.21 8.38 -15.34
CA PRO A 228 4.77 9.69 -15.70
C PRO A 228 5.15 9.82 -17.16
N ASN A 229 5.64 8.73 -17.76
CA ASN A 229 6.34 8.80 -19.05
C ASN A 229 5.39 8.80 -20.24
N TYR A 230 4.18 8.26 -20.07
CA TYR A 230 3.17 8.07 -21.12
C TYR A 230 1.76 8.28 -20.55
N PRO A 231 1.42 9.50 -20.09
CA PRO A 231 0.11 9.76 -19.50
C PRO A 231 -1.04 9.43 -20.47
N PRO A 232 -2.22 9.06 -19.96
CA PRO A 232 -3.37 8.72 -20.78
C PRO A 232 -3.82 9.93 -21.60
N LYS A 233 -4.20 9.71 -22.86
CA LYS A 233 -4.73 10.78 -23.74
C LYS A 233 -6.12 11.23 -23.33
N ASN A 234 -6.88 10.35 -22.67
CA ASN A 234 -8.24 10.60 -22.22
C ASN A 234 -8.43 9.92 -20.85
N MET A 235 -8.89 10.66 -19.84
CA MET A 235 -9.13 10.11 -18.51
C MET A 235 -10.24 9.03 -18.49
N LYS A 236 -11.09 8.98 -19.52
CA LYS A 236 -12.16 7.97 -19.66
C LYS A 236 -11.72 6.68 -20.36
N SER A 237 -10.43 6.51 -20.63
CA SER A 237 -9.92 5.28 -21.26
C SER A 237 -10.20 4.06 -20.38
N THR A 238 -10.58 2.96 -21.03
CA THR A 238 -10.75 1.66 -20.36
C THR A 238 -9.38 1.03 -20.09
N LEU A 239 -9.31 0.02 -19.21
CA LEU A 239 -8.08 -0.75 -19.01
C LEU A 239 -7.56 -1.35 -20.33
N GLU A 240 -8.48 -1.83 -21.18
CA GLU A 240 -8.11 -2.41 -22.47
C GLU A 240 -7.48 -1.38 -23.40
N ASP A 241 -8.04 -0.16 -23.45
CA ASP A 241 -7.49 0.94 -24.24
C ASP A 241 -6.06 1.29 -23.79
N GLU A 242 -5.83 1.36 -22.48
CA GLU A 242 -4.52 1.66 -21.92
C GLU A 242 -3.49 0.57 -22.20
N LEU A 243 -3.87 -0.71 -22.07
CA LEU A 243 -3.00 -1.82 -22.39
C LEU A 243 -2.60 -1.84 -23.88
N ARG A 244 -3.57 -1.63 -24.78
CA ARG A 244 -3.30 -1.56 -26.23
C ARG A 244 -2.38 -0.39 -26.57
N ARG A 245 -2.59 0.76 -25.94
CA ARG A 245 -1.78 1.97 -26.14
C ARG A 245 -0.34 1.78 -25.66
N LEU A 246 -0.16 1.16 -24.48
CA LEU A 246 1.13 0.98 -23.82
C LEU A 246 1.86 -0.31 -24.25
N GLN A 247 1.22 -1.15 -25.07
CA GLN A 247 1.71 -2.47 -25.48
C GLN A 247 3.21 -2.51 -25.81
N THR A 248 3.69 -1.64 -26.71
CA THR A 248 5.09 -1.62 -27.13
C THR A 248 6.03 -1.17 -26.00
N LYS A 249 5.56 -0.25 -25.13
CA LYS A 249 6.34 0.25 -23.98
C LYS A 249 6.47 -0.80 -22.88
N LEU A 250 5.49 -1.69 -22.79
CA LEU A 250 5.49 -2.87 -21.94
C LEU A 250 6.26 -4.05 -22.58
N GLY A 251 6.84 -3.90 -23.77
CA GLY A 251 7.58 -4.99 -24.43
C GLY A 251 6.71 -6.18 -24.84
N ILE A 252 5.40 -5.98 -25.04
CA ILE A 252 4.45 -7.04 -25.38
C ILE A 252 4.26 -7.07 -26.89
N HIS A 253 4.85 -8.05 -27.56
CA HIS A 253 4.76 -8.16 -29.02
C HIS A 253 3.50 -8.89 -29.50
N ASP A 254 3.00 -9.85 -28.72
CA ASP A 254 1.80 -10.61 -29.06
C ASP A 254 0.52 -9.85 -28.63
N LYS A 255 -0.23 -9.36 -29.61
CA LYS A 255 -1.49 -8.63 -29.38
C LYS A 255 -2.58 -9.51 -28.75
N SER A 256 -2.56 -10.82 -28.99
CA SER A 256 -3.60 -11.72 -28.46
C SER A 256 -3.55 -11.81 -26.93
N LYS A 257 -2.37 -11.61 -26.34
CA LYS A 257 -2.13 -11.61 -24.89
C LYS A 257 -2.68 -10.37 -24.17
N LEU A 258 -3.16 -9.36 -24.89
CA LEU A 258 -3.82 -8.19 -24.31
C LEU A 258 -5.34 -8.18 -24.54
N ASN A 259 -5.90 -9.25 -25.11
CA ASN A 259 -7.34 -9.40 -25.18
C ASN A 259 -7.90 -9.78 -23.80
N ILE A 260 -8.45 -8.78 -23.09
CA ILE A 260 -8.97 -8.91 -21.74
C ILE A 260 -10.51 -8.90 -21.66
N GLY A 261 -11.18 -8.98 -22.82
CA GLY A 261 -12.64 -8.99 -22.92
C GLY A 261 -13.25 -10.40 -22.89
N GLY A 262 -14.54 -10.48 -22.55
CA GLY A 262 -15.39 -11.64 -22.82
C GLY A 262 -15.18 -12.88 -21.93
N GLN A 263 -14.39 -12.79 -20.85
CA GLN A 263 -14.26 -13.87 -19.86
C GLN A 263 -15.17 -13.63 -18.65
N ASN A 264 -15.79 -14.68 -18.14
CA ASN A 264 -16.40 -14.68 -16.80
C ASN A 264 -15.42 -15.24 -15.75
N LEU A 265 -15.68 -15.00 -14.46
CA LEU A 265 -14.73 -15.39 -13.40
C LEU A 265 -14.45 -16.90 -13.40
N LYS A 266 -15.47 -17.73 -13.60
CA LYS A 266 -15.30 -19.19 -13.63
C LYS A 266 -14.32 -19.62 -14.73
N GLN A 267 -14.43 -19.04 -15.93
CA GLN A 267 -13.51 -19.32 -17.03
C GLN A 267 -12.08 -18.91 -16.70
N VAL A 268 -11.88 -17.78 -16.02
CA VAL A 268 -10.54 -17.34 -15.59
C VAL A 268 -9.95 -18.32 -14.59
N ILE A 269 -10.73 -18.75 -13.59
CA ILE A 269 -10.29 -19.70 -12.57
C ILE A 269 -10.03 -21.08 -13.17
N ASP A 270 -10.91 -21.61 -14.03
CA ASP A 270 -10.73 -22.92 -14.65
C ASP A 270 -9.46 -22.97 -15.55
N LYS A 271 -9.16 -21.87 -16.24
CA LYS A 271 -7.99 -21.79 -17.13
C LYS A 271 -6.66 -21.75 -16.40
N ILE A 272 -6.61 -21.19 -15.18
CA ILE A 272 -5.34 -20.99 -14.49
C ILE A 272 -4.66 -22.30 -14.10
N ASP A 273 -5.43 -23.34 -13.82
CA ASP A 273 -4.91 -24.67 -13.48
C ASP A 273 -4.25 -25.36 -14.69
N GLN A 274 -4.64 -24.95 -15.90
CA GLN A 274 -4.12 -25.46 -17.17
C GLN A 274 -3.03 -24.55 -17.75
N GLU A 275 -2.78 -23.39 -17.15
CA GLU A 275 -1.88 -22.39 -17.70
C GLU A 275 -0.42 -22.69 -17.36
N ILE A 276 0.32 -23.09 -18.38
CA ILE A 276 1.75 -23.42 -18.29
C ILE A 276 2.60 -22.17 -18.55
N ASP A 277 2.06 -21.19 -19.29
CA ASP A 277 2.79 -19.97 -19.63
C ASP A 277 2.89 -19.02 -18.42
N ASN A 278 4.11 -18.88 -17.93
CA ASN A 278 4.47 -18.05 -16.80
C ASN A 278 4.86 -16.61 -17.16
N SER A 279 4.78 -16.24 -18.43
CA SER A 279 5.30 -14.97 -18.93
C SER A 279 4.53 -13.74 -18.39
N LEU A 280 5.18 -12.57 -18.47
CA LEU A 280 4.57 -11.28 -18.10
C LEU A 280 3.33 -10.92 -18.93
N PRO A 281 3.30 -11.09 -20.27
CA PRO A 281 2.10 -10.87 -21.06
C PRO A 281 0.90 -11.69 -20.55
N THR A 282 1.12 -12.97 -20.25
CA THR A 282 0.07 -13.84 -19.69
C THR A 282 -0.35 -13.39 -18.29
N SER A 283 0.61 -13.00 -17.44
CA SER A 283 0.30 -12.46 -16.11
C SER A 283 -0.58 -11.20 -16.19
N MET A 284 -0.31 -10.30 -17.13
CA MET A 284 -1.10 -9.09 -17.36
C MET A 284 -2.48 -9.40 -17.96
N GLN A 285 -2.57 -10.42 -18.81
CA GLN A 285 -3.85 -10.89 -19.35
C GLN A 285 -4.79 -11.35 -18.23
N TYR A 286 -4.32 -12.24 -17.35
CA TYR A 286 -5.09 -12.72 -16.21
C TYR A 286 -5.45 -11.59 -15.24
N THR A 287 -4.53 -10.65 -15.02
CA THR A 287 -4.79 -9.46 -14.20
C THR A 287 -5.94 -8.63 -14.80
N GLY A 288 -5.96 -8.41 -16.12
CA GLY A 288 -7.03 -7.68 -16.78
C GLY A 288 -8.36 -8.44 -16.82
N TRP A 289 -8.35 -9.77 -17.03
CA TRP A 289 -9.56 -10.60 -16.91
C TRP A 289 -10.14 -10.55 -15.50
N LEU A 290 -9.31 -10.66 -14.47
CA LEU A 290 -9.76 -10.55 -13.08
C LEU A 290 -10.31 -9.17 -12.77
N ARG A 291 -9.64 -8.10 -13.21
CA ARG A 291 -10.15 -6.73 -13.06
C ARG A 291 -11.56 -6.62 -13.62
N ASN A 292 -11.76 -7.05 -14.86
CA ASN A 292 -13.06 -6.92 -15.54
C ASN A 292 -14.13 -7.78 -14.85
N THR A 293 -13.79 -8.99 -14.39
CA THR A 293 -14.78 -9.86 -13.75
C THR A 293 -15.14 -9.40 -12.33
N LEU A 294 -14.15 -9.20 -11.46
CA LEU A 294 -14.37 -8.79 -10.07
C LEU A 294 -14.87 -7.34 -9.95
N GLY A 295 -14.48 -6.46 -10.89
CA GLY A 295 -14.97 -5.08 -10.93
C GLY A 295 -16.43 -4.93 -11.33
N HIS A 296 -17.06 -5.98 -11.89
CA HIS A 296 -18.48 -5.97 -12.25
C HIS A 296 -19.37 -6.71 -11.26
N ASN A 297 -18.83 -7.67 -10.49
CA ASN A 297 -19.60 -8.45 -9.54
C ASN A 297 -18.69 -9.07 -8.48
N LEU A 298 -19.09 -9.02 -7.21
CA LEU A 298 -18.43 -9.72 -6.09
C LEU A 298 -19.20 -10.98 -5.65
N GLY A 299 -20.49 -11.08 -5.98
CA GLY A 299 -21.38 -12.19 -5.60
C GLY A 299 -21.20 -13.46 -6.45
N TRP A 300 -19.98 -13.72 -6.94
CA TRP A 300 -19.70 -14.92 -7.73
C TRP A 300 -19.78 -16.18 -6.85
N ARG A 301 -20.50 -17.19 -7.34
CA ARG A 301 -20.54 -18.53 -6.74
C ARG A 301 -19.39 -19.41 -7.26
N VAL A 302 -18.16 -18.89 -7.23
CA VAL A 302 -16.96 -19.58 -7.72
C VAL A 302 -15.98 -19.75 -6.55
N SER A 303 -15.71 -20.97 -6.11
CA SER A 303 -14.68 -21.17 -5.09
C SER A 303 -13.30 -21.02 -5.73
N ILE A 304 -12.42 -20.21 -5.11
CA ILE A 304 -11.01 -20.16 -5.45
C ILE A 304 -10.23 -20.99 -4.43
N ASN A 305 -9.40 -21.92 -4.89
CA ASN A 305 -8.55 -22.69 -3.97
C ASN A 305 -7.24 -21.95 -3.67
N LYS A 306 -6.48 -22.43 -2.69
CA LYS A 306 -5.22 -21.80 -2.26
C LYS A 306 -4.23 -21.65 -3.42
N PHE A 307 -4.05 -22.69 -4.24
CA PHE A 307 -3.10 -22.66 -5.37
C PHE A 307 -3.51 -21.62 -6.42
N GLN A 308 -4.78 -21.60 -6.82
CA GLN A 308 -5.32 -20.64 -7.78
C GLN A 308 -5.19 -19.20 -7.27
N TYR A 309 -5.55 -18.95 -6.01
CA TYR A 309 -5.36 -17.65 -5.37
C TYR A 309 -3.89 -17.24 -5.38
N GLN A 310 -3.01 -18.17 -5.00
CA GLN A 310 -1.59 -17.89 -4.94
C GLN A 310 -1.02 -17.48 -6.29
N ARG A 311 -1.42 -18.23 -7.32
CA ARG A 311 -1.02 -18.02 -8.70
C ARG A 311 -1.50 -16.70 -9.26
N LEU A 312 -2.76 -16.34 -9.03
CA LEU A 312 -3.35 -15.07 -9.46
C LEU A 312 -2.67 -13.88 -8.79
N PHE A 313 -2.46 -13.95 -7.48
CA PHE A 313 -1.74 -12.90 -6.76
C PHE A 313 -0.35 -12.65 -7.34
N GLU A 314 0.44 -13.70 -7.59
CA GLU A 314 1.78 -13.55 -8.16
C GLU A 314 1.75 -12.92 -9.56
N MET A 315 0.77 -13.29 -10.38
CA MET A 315 0.56 -12.70 -11.70
C MET A 315 0.24 -11.21 -11.61
N ILE A 316 -0.66 -10.82 -10.71
CA ILE A 316 -1.03 -9.43 -10.46
C ILE A 316 0.18 -8.64 -9.94
N ALA A 317 0.86 -9.17 -8.93
CA ALA A 317 2.04 -8.54 -8.32
C ALA A 317 3.15 -8.31 -9.35
N SER A 318 3.44 -9.33 -10.18
CA SER A 318 4.42 -9.23 -11.26
C SER A 318 4.01 -8.22 -12.32
N SER A 319 2.71 -8.13 -12.62
CA SER A 319 2.17 -7.14 -13.56
C SER A 319 2.33 -5.71 -13.04
N CYS A 320 2.05 -5.46 -11.75
CA CYS A 320 2.28 -4.16 -11.12
C CYS A 320 3.76 -3.77 -11.15
N ILE A 321 4.67 -4.68 -10.78
CA ILE A 321 6.11 -4.41 -10.84
C ILE A 321 6.56 -4.14 -12.27
N HIS A 322 6.06 -4.89 -13.25
CA HIS A 322 6.43 -4.68 -14.64
C HIS A 322 6.06 -3.29 -15.14
N VAL A 323 4.84 -2.83 -14.83
CA VAL A 323 4.38 -1.47 -15.16
C VAL A 323 5.29 -0.42 -14.53
N ILE A 324 5.66 -0.60 -13.26
CA ILE A 324 6.59 0.31 -12.58
C ILE A 324 7.94 0.34 -13.31
N VAL A 325 8.54 -0.81 -13.59
CA VAL A 325 9.86 -0.89 -14.24
C VAL A 325 9.89 -0.21 -15.60
N CYS A 326 8.85 -0.45 -16.41
CA CYS A 326 8.78 0.01 -17.79
C CYS A 326 8.31 1.46 -17.93
N LEU A 327 7.44 1.95 -17.04
CA LEU A 327 6.75 3.23 -17.24
C LEU A 327 7.06 4.29 -16.18
N TYR A 328 7.74 3.95 -15.08
CA TYR A 328 8.23 4.89 -14.06
C TYR A 328 9.77 4.93 -14.10
#